data_AF-U2QQL7-F1
#
_entry.id   AF-U2QQL7-F1
#
_cell.length_a   1.000
_cell.length_b   1.000
_cell.length_c   1.000
_cell.angle_alpha   90.00
_cell.angle_beta   90.00
_cell.angle_gamma   90.00
#
_symmetry.space_group_name_H-M   'P 1'
#
loop_
_entity.id
_entity.type
_entity.pdbx_description
1 polymer ?
#
loop_
_entity_poly.entity_id
_entity_poly.type
_entity_poly.pdbx_seq_one_letter_code
_entity_poly.pdbx_strand_id
1 'polypeptide(L)'
;MKKTLTDIILTLVATVAFAIAGFAITEPVDANAATMSYDKIHKVAKAQLGKPYGWGSTGPSRFDCSGFTSYVYKKGASKKIPRTAQAQYNKYKHVSYKNIKKGDLVFFGGSKHSISHVGLYVGGGKMIDSQNRGV
;
A
#
# COMPACT_ATOMS: atom_id res chain seq x y z
N MET A 1 5.99 -53.58 34.31
CA MET A 1 5.45 -52.68 33.25
C MET A 1 6.37 -51.48 33.10
N LYS A 2 6.96 -51.34 31.90
CA LYS A 2 7.57 -50.17 31.21
C LYS A 2 8.08 -48.95 32.02
N LYS A 3 9.42 -48.86 32.12
CA LYS A 3 10.38 -47.73 31.93
C LYS A 3 9.94 -46.27 32.21
N THR A 4 10.48 -45.64 33.26
CA THR A 4 11.56 -44.61 33.33
C THR A 4 11.19 -43.18 32.90
N LEU A 5 11.50 -42.19 33.76
CA LEU A 5 12.37 -41.02 33.51
C LEU A 5 11.96 -39.79 34.36
N THR A 6 12.91 -39.34 35.20
CA THR A 6 13.21 -37.92 35.55
C THR A 6 12.03 -37.07 36.06
N ASP A 7 11.80 -36.86 37.36
CA ASP A 7 12.67 -36.28 38.38
C ASP A 7 12.96 -34.78 38.13
N ILE A 8 12.67 -33.99 39.18
CA ILE A 8 13.16 -32.64 39.51
C ILE A 8 12.59 -31.47 38.63
N ILE A 9 12.13 -30.29 39.09
CA ILE A 9 12.46 -29.35 40.18
C ILE A 9 11.24 -28.42 40.33
N LEU A 10 10.52 -28.46 41.47
CA LEU A 10 10.64 -27.51 42.59
C LEU A 10 10.21 -26.06 42.26
N THR A 11 9.00 -25.75 42.72
CA THR A 11 8.51 -24.42 43.06
C THR A 11 9.53 -23.67 43.92
N LEU A 12 10.08 -22.55 43.47
CA LEU A 12 10.73 -21.60 44.37
C LEU A 12 10.54 -20.15 43.90
N VAL A 13 10.03 -19.37 44.84
CA VAL A 13 9.90 -17.91 44.86
C VAL A 13 11.29 -17.28 44.71
N ALA A 14 11.45 -16.30 43.82
CA ALA A 14 12.48 -15.27 43.95
C ALA A 14 12.21 -14.10 43.00
N THR A 15 11.68 -13.00 43.53
CA THR A 15 11.91 -11.67 42.97
C THR A 15 13.39 -11.32 43.14
N VAL A 16 14.14 -11.19 42.05
CA VAL A 16 15.45 -10.51 42.03
C VAL A 16 15.56 -9.69 40.74
N ALA A 17 15.82 -8.41 40.91
CA ALA A 17 16.09 -7.43 39.88
C ALA A 17 17.43 -7.73 39.17
N PHE A 18 17.48 -7.57 37.84
CA PHE A 18 18.74 -7.33 37.14
C PHE A 18 18.53 -6.49 35.89
N ALA A 19 19.33 -5.43 35.78
CA ALA A 19 19.36 -4.50 34.68
C ALA A 19 19.67 -5.20 33.35
N ILE A 20 18.94 -4.86 32.30
CA ILE A 20 19.37 -5.09 30.93
C ILE A 20 19.46 -3.73 30.25
N ALA A 21 20.70 -3.35 30.00
CA ALA A 21 21.08 -2.20 29.21
C ALA A 21 20.38 -2.23 27.84
N GLY A 22 19.92 -1.04 27.41
CA GLY A 22 19.79 -0.64 26.00
C GLY A 22 19.42 -1.73 25.00
N PHE A 23 18.17 -2.16 24.99
CA PHE A 23 17.56 -2.65 23.75
C PHE A 23 16.33 -1.79 23.49
N ALA A 24 16.50 -0.78 22.65
CA ALA A 24 15.38 -0.06 22.08
C ALA A 24 14.56 -1.08 21.27
N ILE A 25 13.43 -1.52 21.83
CA ILE A 25 12.37 -2.18 21.09
C ILE A 25 11.80 -1.18 20.08
N THR A 26 12.41 -1.13 18.90
CA THR A 26 11.82 -0.46 17.73
C THR A 26 10.73 -1.39 17.18
N GLU A 27 9.56 -1.37 17.80
CA GLU A 27 8.37 -2.01 17.25
C GLU A 27 7.95 -1.30 15.95
N PRO A 28 7.64 -2.02 14.85
CA PRO A 28 7.33 -1.42 13.56
C PRO A 28 5.87 -0.95 13.53
N VAL A 29 5.56 0.15 14.21
CA VAL A 29 4.22 0.75 14.22
C VAL A 29 3.75 1.22 12.83
N ASP A 30 4.69 1.46 11.89
CA ASP A 30 4.41 1.94 10.54
C ASP A 30 3.91 0.87 9.57
N ALA A 31 4.30 -0.40 9.77
CA ALA A 31 3.91 -1.48 8.86
C ALA A 31 2.40 -1.75 8.91
N ASN A 32 1.81 -1.67 10.11
CA ASN A 32 0.39 -1.95 10.31
C ASN A 32 -0.49 -0.80 9.77
N ALA A 33 -0.09 0.45 9.99
CA ALA A 33 -0.79 1.62 9.46
C ALA A 33 -0.70 1.71 7.91
N ALA A 34 0.45 1.39 7.33
CA ALA A 34 0.63 1.34 5.88
C ALA A 34 -0.23 0.22 5.24
N THR A 35 -0.30 -0.94 5.88
CA THR A 35 -1.16 -2.07 5.46
C THR A 35 -2.64 -1.70 5.52
N MET A 36 -3.10 -1.10 6.63
CA MET A 36 -4.47 -0.61 6.77
C MET A 36 -4.85 0.47 5.74
N SER A 37 -3.89 1.33 5.37
CA SER A 37 -4.08 2.34 4.32
C SER A 37 -4.26 1.70 2.95
N TYR A 38 -3.42 0.70 2.61
CA TYR A 38 -3.55 -0.04 1.37
C TYR A 38 -4.90 -0.77 1.26
N ASP A 39 -5.36 -1.46 2.31
CA ASP A 39 -6.62 -2.21 2.25
C ASP A 39 -7.82 -1.30 1.94
N LYS A 40 -7.83 -0.09 2.51
CA LYS A 40 -8.87 0.91 2.22
C LYS A 40 -8.77 1.45 0.79
N ILE A 41 -7.56 1.78 0.34
CA ILE A 41 -7.28 2.18 -1.06
C ILE A 41 -7.78 1.09 -2.02
N HIS A 42 -7.38 -0.16 -1.79
CA HIS A 42 -7.72 -1.29 -2.63
C HIS A 42 -9.23 -1.57 -2.64
N LYS A 43 -9.90 -1.49 -1.49
CA LYS A 43 -11.37 -1.60 -1.42
C LYS A 43 -12.07 -0.55 -2.27
N VAL A 44 -11.64 0.71 -2.18
CA VAL A 44 -12.21 1.80 -2.99
C VAL A 44 -11.94 1.57 -4.47
N ALA A 45 -10.71 1.17 -4.84
CA ALA A 45 -10.32 0.87 -6.21
C ALA A 45 -11.19 -0.22 -6.83
N LYS A 46 -11.36 -1.35 -6.13
CA LYS A 46 -12.20 -2.47 -6.59
C LYS A 46 -13.66 -2.07 -6.80
N ALA A 47 -14.20 -1.18 -5.97
CA ALA A 47 -15.56 -0.68 -6.12
C ALA A 47 -15.77 0.20 -7.36
N GLN A 48 -14.69 0.56 -8.07
CA GLN A 48 -14.78 1.32 -9.32
C GLN A 48 -14.68 0.45 -10.57
N LEU A 49 -14.33 -0.84 -10.45
CA LEU A 49 -14.19 -1.74 -11.60
C LEU A 49 -15.44 -1.74 -12.49
N GLY A 50 -15.24 -1.68 -13.80
CA GLY A 50 -16.28 -1.62 -14.83
C GLY A 50 -16.81 -0.23 -15.13
N LYS A 51 -16.38 0.81 -14.38
CA LYS A 51 -16.85 2.18 -14.66
C LYS A 51 -16.21 2.74 -15.94
N PRO A 52 -16.96 3.45 -16.78
CA PRO A 52 -16.45 3.90 -18.06
C PRO A 52 -15.30 4.89 -17.93
N TYR A 53 -14.43 4.86 -18.94
CA TYR A 53 -13.41 5.86 -19.13
C TYR A 53 -14.03 7.21 -19.48
N GLY A 54 -13.41 8.30 -19.03
CA GLY A 54 -13.65 9.63 -19.55
C GLY A 54 -12.46 10.55 -19.36
N TRP A 55 -11.94 11.08 -20.47
CA TRP A 55 -10.88 12.08 -20.44
C TRP A 55 -11.26 13.24 -19.52
N GLY A 56 -10.38 13.63 -18.60
CA GLY A 56 -10.65 14.69 -17.65
C GLY A 56 -11.58 14.30 -16.48
N SER A 57 -12.14 13.09 -16.45
CA SER A 57 -13.10 12.67 -15.43
C SER A 57 -12.44 12.22 -14.13
N THR A 58 -13.05 12.57 -12.99
CA THR A 58 -12.53 12.33 -11.63
C THR A 58 -13.47 11.51 -10.73
N GLY A 59 -14.50 10.91 -11.32
CA GLY A 59 -15.48 10.08 -10.62
C GLY A 59 -16.70 10.82 -10.05
N PRO A 60 -17.60 10.07 -9.38
CA PRO A 60 -17.56 8.62 -9.20
C PRO A 60 -18.19 7.84 -10.35
N SER A 61 -18.80 8.48 -11.36
CA SER A 61 -19.47 7.76 -12.46
C SER A 61 -18.51 7.33 -13.57
N ARG A 62 -17.47 8.12 -13.85
CA ARG A 62 -16.47 7.89 -14.90
C ARG A 62 -15.10 8.42 -14.48
N PHE A 63 -14.03 7.87 -15.04
CA PHE A 63 -12.66 8.23 -14.66
C PHE A 63 -11.71 8.32 -15.86
N ASP A 64 -10.75 9.25 -15.84
CA ASP A 64 -9.46 9.02 -16.50
C ASP A 64 -8.46 8.38 -15.53
N CYS A 65 -7.28 8.00 -16.02
CA CYS A 65 -6.26 7.30 -15.26
C CYS A 65 -5.87 8.03 -13.96
N SER A 66 -5.52 9.31 -14.07
CA SER A 66 -5.09 10.13 -12.94
C SER A 66 -6.26 10.61 -12.05
N GLY A 67 -7.46 10.72 -12.61
CA GLY A 67 -8.71 10.97 -11.91
C GLY A 67 -9.11 9.76 -11.06
N PHE A 68 -8.93 8.54 -11.56
CA PHE A 68 -9.11 7.31 -10.81
C PHE A 68 -8.15 7.23 -9.62
N THR A 69 -6.84 7.38 -9.84
CA THR A 69 -5.86 7.28 -8.75
C THR A 69 -6.09 8.36 -7.68
N SER A 70 -6.41 9.59 -8.10
CA SER A 70 -6.69 10.67 -7.16
C SER A 70 -7.96 10.46 -6.36
N TYR A 71 -9.01 9.91 -6.97
CA TYR A 71 -10.23 9.53 -6.27
C TYR A 71 -9.98 8.44 -5.23
N VAL A 72 -9.27 7.38 -5.62
CA VAL A 72 -8.99 6.24 -4.74
C VAL A 72 -8.18 6.67 -3.53
N TYR A 73 -7.11 7.45 -3.73
CA TYR A 73 -6.27 7.94 -2.64
C TYR A 73 -7.01 8.91 -1.71
N LYS A 74 -7.86 9.78 -2.27
CA LYS A 74 -8.69 10.70 -1.49
C LYS A 74 -9.69 9.96 -0.61
N LYS A 75 -10.30 8.89 -1.12
CA LYS A 75 -11.36 8.16 -0.42
C LYS A 75 -10.84 7.05 0.49
N GLY A 76 -9.76 6.37 0.10
CA GLY A 76 -9.19 5.24 0.84
C GLY A 76 -8.21 5.68 1.94
N ALA A 77 -7.43 6.73 1.68
CA ALA A 77 -6.35 7.17 2.58
C ALA A 77 -6.45 8.64 3.00
N SER A 78 -7.55 9.32 2.70
CA SER A 78 -7.73 10.76 2.96
C SER A 78 -6.61 11.63 2.39
N LYS A 79 -5.91 11.15 1.35
CA LYS A 79 -4.73 11.79 0.78
C LYS A 79 -5.09 12.45 -0.55
N LYS A 80 -4.90 13.77 -0.63
CA LYS A 80 -5.01 14.50 -1.89
C LYS A 80 -3.72 14.33 -2.68
N ILE A 81 -3.84 13.86 -3.92
CA ILE A 81 -2.72 13.75 -4.85
C ILE A 81 -2.99 14.64 -6.08
N PRO A 82 -1.95 15.03 -6.84
CA PRO A 82 -2.12 15.89 -8.01
C PRO A 82 -3.09 15.33 -9.05
N ARG A 83 -3.72 16.22 -9.83
CA ARG A 83 -4.75 15.85 -10.79
C ARG A 83 -4.24 15.07 -12.00
N THR A 84 -3.05 15.38 -12.51
CA THR A 84 -2.54 14.80 -13.76
C THR A 84 -1.49 13.73 -13.50
N ALA A 85 -1.36 12.75 -14.41
CA ALA A 85 -0.38 11.67 -14.29
C ALA A 85 1.06 12.22 -14.18
N GLN A 86 1.41 13.22 -15.01
CA GLN A 86 2.71 13.89 -14.94
C GLN A 86 2.95 14.56 -13.58
N ALA A 87 1.95 15.25 -13.02
CA ALA A 87 2.10 15.91 -11.74
C ALA A 87 2.21 14.90 -10.58
N GLN A 88 1.49 13.78 -10.64
CA GLN A 88 1.64 12.69 -9.68
C GLN A 88 3.05 12.09 -9.74
N TYR A 89 3.58 11.84 -10.95
CA TYR A 89 4.94 11.34 -11.15
C TYR A 89 6.00 12.30 -10.59
N ASN A 90 5.85 13.60 -10.82
CA ASN A 90 6.79 14.62 -10.34
C ASN A 90 6.75 14.83 -8.82
N LYS A 91 5.60 14.57 -8.17
CA LYS A 91 5.38 14.92 -6.76
C LYS A 91 6.00 13.92 -5.78
N TYR A 92 6.05 12.63 -6.14
CA TYR A 92 6.38 11.56 -5.20
C TYR A 92 7.77 10.98 -5.45
N LYS A 93 8.35 10.40 -4.40
CA LYS A 93 9.62 9.69 -4.47
C LYS A 93 9.49 8.50 -5.41
N HIS A 94 10.46 8.34 -6.31
CA HIS A 94 10.51 7.19 -7.21
C HIS A 94 11.08 5.98 -6.50
N VAL A 95 10.44 4.84 -6.73
CA VAL A 95 10.87 3.52 -6.26
C VAL A 95 11.29 2.69 -7.47
N SER A 96 12.33 1.87 -7.32
CA SER A 96 12.69 0.93 -8.36
C SER A 96 11.65 -0.19 -8.44
N TYR A 97 11.50 -0.80 -9.62
CA TYR A 97 10.55 -1.90 -9.81
C TYR A 97 10.77 -3.06 -8.82
N LYS A 98 12.04 -3.35 -8.46
CA LYS A 98 12.39 -4.38 -7.47
C LYS A 98 11.83 -4.09 -6.06
N ASN A 99 11.56 -2.82 -5.77
CA ASN A 99 11.10 -2.35 -4.47
C ASN A 99 9.63 -1.89 -4.49
N ILE A 100 8.90 -2.15 -5.57
CA ILE A 100 7.51 -1.73 -5.69
C ILE A 100 6.65 -2.46 -4.66
N LYS A 101 5.75 -1.72 -4.01
CA LYS A 101 4.83 -2.22 -2.99
C LYS A 101 3.40 -1.96 -3.41
N LYS A 102 2.50 -2.83 -2.92
CA LYS A 102 1.06 -2.64 -3.04
C LYS A 102 0.67 -1.23 -2.57
N GLY A 103 -0.11 -0.53 -3.39
CA GLY A 103 -0.45 0.87 -3.15
C GLY A 103 0.37 1.85 -3.98
N ASP A 104 1.59 1.50 -4.41
CA ASP A 104 2.40 2.39 -5.24
C ASP A 104 1.71 2.73 -6.57
N LEU A 105 2.04 3.90 -7.12
CA LEU A 105 1.56 4.30 -8.44
C LEU A 105 2.55 3.84 -9.51
N VAL A 106 2.02 3.22 -10.57
CA VAL A 106 2.79 2.81 -11.76
C VAL A 106 2.52 3.81 -12.87
N PHE A 107 3.56 4.29 -13.51
CA PHE A 107 3.48 5.33 -14.54
C PHE A 107 4.00 4.81 -15.87
N PHE A 108 3.35 5.24 -16.95
CA PHE A 108 3.77 4.95 -18.33
C PHE A 108 3.86 6.25 -19.12
N GLY A 109 4.77 6.29 -20.09
CA GLY A 109 5.03 7.48 -20.89
C GLY A 109 6.20 7.27 -21.84
N GLY A 110 6.36 8.19 -22.79
CA GLY A 110 7.51 8.19 -23.70
C GLY A 110 8.80 8.66 -23.02
N SER A 111 8.69 9.43 -21.93
CA SER A 111 9.81 9.88 -21.12
C SER A 111 9.35 10.32 -19.73
N LYS A 112 10.31 10.65 -18.85
CA LYS A 112 10.03 11.22 -17.52
C LYS A 112 9.29 12.57 -17.56
N HIS A 113 9.33 13.26 -18.71
CA HIS A 113 8.66 14.54 -18.95
C HIS A 113 7.41 14.40 -19.83
N SER A 114 7.05 13.17 -20.20
CA SER A 114 5.89 12.86 -21.05
C SER A 114 5.19 11.58 -20.54
N ILE A 115 4.63 11.69 -19.34
CA ILE A 115 3.82 10.64 -18.71
C ILE A 115 2.40 10.67 -19.29
N SER A 116 1.99 9.57 -19.92
CA SER A 116 0.69 9.42 -20.58
C SER A 116 -0.32 8.63 -19.75
N HIS A 117 0.12 7.81 -18.80
CA HIS A 117 -0.78 6.94 -18.04
C HIS A 117 -0.29 6.68 -16.62
N VAL A 118 -1.25 6.36 -15.73
CA VAL A 118 -0.98 5.98 -14.33
C VAL A 118 -1.98 4.93 -13.84
N GLY A 119 -1.51 3.98 -13.04
CA GLY A 119 -2.31 2.97 -12.38
C GLY A 119 -1.91 2.74 -10.92
N LEU A 120 -2.76 2.05 -10.18
CA LEU A 120 -2.53 1.63 -8.79
C LEU A 120 -1.97 0.20 -8.77
N TYR A 121 -0.75 0.00 -8.27
CA TYR A 121 -0.17 -1.33 -8.13
C TYR A 121 -0.88 -2.14 -7.02
N VAL A 122 -1.30 -3.37 -7.36
CA VAL A 122 -2.01 -4.27 -6.43
C VAL A 122 -1.24 -5.56 -6.11
N GLY A 123 0.01 -5.66 -6.56
CA GLY A 123 0.87 -6.83 -6.32
C GLY A 123 0.81 -7.85 -7.46
N GLY A 124 1.77 -8.79 -7.46
CA GLY A 124 1.81 -9.89 -8.44
C GLY A 124 1.95 -9.42 -9.89
N GLY A 125 2.61 -8.27 -10.10
CA GLY A 125 2.75 -7.67 -11.42
C GLY A 125 1.46 -7.07 -12.00
N LYS A 126 0.42 -6.88 -11.18
CA LYS A 126 -0.88 -6.36 -11.60
C LYS A 126 -1.12 -4.94 -11.08
N MET A 127 -1.94 -4.19 -11.80
CA MET A 127 -2.45 -2.88 -11.40
C MET A 127 -3.96 -2.77 -11.67
N ILE A 128 -4.61 -1.80 -11.04
CA ILE A 128 -5.93 -1.29 -11.43
C ILE A 128 -5.73 0.11 -11.99
N ASP A 129 -6.32 0.41 -13.13
CA ASP A 129 -6.17 1.67 -13.86
C ASP A 129 -7.45 2.01 -14.62
N SER A 130 -7.60 3.26 -15.06
CA SER A 130 -8.69 3.65 -15.97
C SER A 130 -8.13 3.97 -17.35
N GLN A 131 -8.45 3.13 -18.33
CA GLN A 131 -8.04 3.24 -19.74
C GLN A 131 -9.27 3.15 -20.64
N ASN A 132 -9.14 3.15 -21.98
CA ASN A 132 -10.29 3.21 -22.91
C ASN A 132 -11.46 2.24 -22.60
N ARG A 133 -11.19 1.11 -21.95
CA ARG A 133 -12.19 0.09 -21.56
C ARG A 133 -12.83 0.33 -20.18
N GLY A 134 -12.53 1.44 -19.52
CA GLY A 134 -12.93 1.73 -18.14
C GLY A 134 -11.88 1.36 -17.11
N VAL A 135 -12.33 1.30 -15.85
CA VAL A 135 -11.56 0.83 -14.69
C VAL A 135 -11.54 -0.69 -14.59
#